data_AF-A0A1W1BLJ8-F1
#
_entry.id   AF-A0A1W1BLJ8-F1
#
_cell.length_a   1.000
_cell.length_b   1.000
_cell.length_c   1.000
_cell.angle_alpha   90.00
_cell.angle_beta   90.00
_cell.angle_gamma   90.00
#
_symmetry.space_group_name_H-M   'P 1'
#
loop_
_entity.id
_entity.type
_entity.pdbx_description
1 polymer ?
#
loop_
_entity_poly.entity_id
_entity_poly.type
_entity_poly.pdbx_seq_one_letter_code
_entity_poly.pdbx_strand_id
1 'polypeptide(L)'
;MMMMGENFNGQLPFNHIYLHALVRDANGEKMSKSKGNVVDPLDTIEKYSADILRFTLAISAAQGRDIRMSDEKLELNRNFTNKLYNAVKYLQMNVDVFPDMNSFCVETPLGKYMLSRLNFATKEVRAYLDEYKFNDAALVMYKFLWNEFCGWGIELSKADKDSIVELGAVFKEAMKLLHPFMPFITEHLYHELSGTSLEDGESIMLMRFPTKTKQRPEEATFEIIMDAIVSIRRAKVLVDLANQKIEKAFVKIDDLSDAQKEMMLPFIIKLAKVTEVTFTDTKVPNAVSDISDKCETFIPTDSIDLSSIIAKLEKQDEKLQKEIGKLNGMLNNERFVANAPEDVLAKNRGLLADAEAKRVKVLEQLTSLK
;
A
#
# COMPACT_ATOMS: atom_id res chain seq x y z
N MET A 1 -30.17 -1.66 33.07
CA MET A 1 -30.25 -0.33 32.44
C MET A 1 -31.54 -0.15 31.65
N MET A 2 -31.79 -0.95 30.61
CA MET A 2 -33.02 -0.82 29.78
C MET A 2 -34.31 -0.85 30.60
N MET A 3 -34.53 -1.93 31.37
CA MET A 3 -35.72 -2.07 32.23
C MET A 3 -35.91 -0.92 33.23
N MET A 4 -34.82 -0.39 33.79
CA MET A 4 -34.88 0.72 34.75
C MET A 4 -35.20 2.05 34.07
N GLY A 5 -34.68 2.28 32.85
CA GLY A 5 -34.99 3.48 32.07
C GLY A 5 -36.48 3.53 31.70
N GLU A 6 -37.03 2.41 31.23
CA GLU A 6 -38.46 2.32 30.93
C GLU A 6 -39.32 2.46 32.19
N ASN A 7 -38.95 1.78 33.28
CA ASN A 7 -39.73 1.81 34.52
C ASN A 7 -39.75 3.17 35.20
N PHE A 8 -38.62 3.89 35.23
CA PHE A 8 -38.53 5.18 35.94
C PHE A 8 -38.79 6.39 35.05
N ASN A 9 -38.40 6.34 33.77
CA ASN A 9 -38.43 7.49 32.87
C ASN A 9 -39.37 7.30 31.68
N GLY A 10 -40.01 6.13 31.52
CA GLY A 10 -40.94 5.85 30.42
C GLY A 10 -40.29 5.77 29.04
N GLN A 11 -38.96 5.73 28.95
CA GLN A 11 -38.23 5.71 27.69
C GLN A 11 -36.91 4.93 27.82
N LEU A 12 -36.38 4.46 26.69
CA LEU A 12 -35.07 3.80 26.66
C LEU A 12 -33.95 4.79 27.04
N PRO A 13 -32.94 4.35 27.82
CA PRO A 13 -31.84 5.23 28.25
C PRO A 13 -30.82 5.55 27.15
N PHE A 14 -30.87 4.86 26.01
CA PHE A 14 -29.99 5.05 24.86
C PHE A 14 -30.67 4.58 23.57
N ASN A 15 -30.32 5.21 22.45
CA ASN A 15 -30.90 4.91 21.12
C ASN A 15 -30.10 3.83 20.37
N HIS A 16 -28.81 3.68 20.66
CA HIS A 16 -27.91 2.73 20.00
C HIS A 16 -27.11 1.96 21.06
N ILE A 17 -26.94 0.65 20.86
CA ILE A 17 -26.05 -0.20 21.66
C ILE A 17 -24.97 -0.74 20.73
N TYR A 18 -23.72 -0.34 20.96
CA TYR A 18 -22.57 -0.91 20.27
C TYR A 18 -21.90 -1.96 21.16
N LEU A 19 -21.96 -3.22 20.75
CA LEU A 19 -21.29 -4.32 21.43
C LEU A 19 -19.98 -4.62 20.72
N HIS A 20 -18.85 -4.33 21.37
CA HIS A 20 -17.54 -4.62 20.83
C HIS A 20 -17.05 -6.03 21.21
N ALA A 21 -16.10 -6.51 20.42
CA ALA A 21 -15.43 -7.78 20.64
C ALA A 21 -14.57 -7.80 21.91
N LEU A 22 -14.26 -9.00 22.42
CA LEU A 22 -13.35 -9.16 23.55
C LEU A 22 -11.90 -9.15 23.06
N VAL A 23 -11.01 -8.51 23.83
CA VAL A 23 -9.58 -8.60 23.59
C VAL A 23 -9.07 -9.91 24.19
N ARG A 24 -8.29 -10.62 23.39
CA ARG A 24 -7.66 -11.90 23.69
C ARG A 24 -6.16 -11.82 23.53
N ASP A 25 -5.46 -12.72 24.19
CA ASP A 25 -4.01 -12.83 24.00
C ASP A 25 -3.65 -13.31 22.57
N ALA A 26 -2.35 -13.40 22.29
CA ALA A 26 -1.83 -13.82 20.99
C ALA A 26 -2.28 -15.24 20.58
N ASN A 27 -2.58 -16.12 21.55
CA ASN A 27 -3.05 -17.48 21.34
C ASN A 27 -4.58 -17.57 21.19
N GLY A 28 -5.30 -16.45 21.36
CA GLY A 28 -6.76 -16.41 21.29
C GLY A 28 -7.45 -16.87 22.58
N GLU A 29 -6.73 -16.91 23.70
CA GLU A 29 -7.34 -17.15 25.00
C GLU A 29 -7.91 -15.85 25.59
N LYS A 30 -9.00 -15.98 26.35
CA LYS A 30 -9.55 -14.86 27.11
C LYS A 30 -8.50 -14.39 28.12
N MET A 31 -8.19 -13.09 28.12
CA MET A 31 -7.30 -12.52 29.13
C MET A 31 -7.94 -12.63 30.52
N SER A 32 -7.19 -13.13 31.49
CA SER A 32 -7.63 -13.19 32.89
C SER A 32 -6.44 -13.14 33.84
N LYS A 33 -6.60 -12.44 34.98
CA LYS A 33 -5.56 -12.36 36.00
C LYS A 33 -5.12 -13.75 36.49
N SER A 34 -6.06 -14.70 36.57
CA SER A 34 -5.79 -16.09 36.95
C SER A 34 -4.92 -16.88 35.97
N LYS A 35 -4.94 -16.53 34.68
CA LYS A 35 -4.11 -17.17 33.64
C LYS A 35 -2.76 -16.47 33.43
N GLY A 36 -2.53 -15.31 34.06
CA GLY A 36 -1.30 -14.53 33.89
C GLY A 36 -1.09 -13.95 32.49
N ASN A 37 -2.11 -14.01 31.61
CA ASN A 37 -2.06 -13.54 30.22
C ASN A 37 -2.70 -12.16 30.03
N VAL A 38 -2.79 -11.36 31.09
CA VAL A 38 -3.31 -9.99 31.02
C VAL A 38 -2.22 -9.09 30.46
N VAL A 39 -2.56 -8.34 29.42
CA VAL A 39 -1.71 -7.25 28.91
C VAL A 39 -2.18 -5.96 29.57
N ASP A 40 -1.31 -5.33 30.36
CA ASP A 40 -1.62 -4.01 30.93
C ASP A 40 -1.57 -2.96 29.80
N PRO A 41 -2.63 -2.15 29.62
CA PRO A 41 -2.60 -1.08 28.64
C PRO A 41 -1.51 -0.05 28.94
N LEU A 42 -1.15 0.21 30.20
CA LEU A 42 -0.10 1.17 30.55
C LEU A 42 1.28 0.66 30.15
N ASP A 43 1.60 -0.61 30.39
CA ASP A 43 2.85 -1.24 29.93
C ASP A 43 2.95 -1.17 28.39
N THR A 44 1.82 -1.37 27.70
CA THR A 44 1.75 -1.30 26.23
C THR A 44 1.95 0.13 25.73
N ILE A 45 1.38 1.12 26.44
CA ILE A 45 1.55 2.54 26.15
C ILE A 45 3.01 2.96 26.35
N GLU A 46 3.63 2.53 27.44
CA GLU A 46 5.05 2.81 27.71
C GLU A 46 5.97 2.18 26.65
N LYS A 47 5.68 0.94 26.22
CA LYS A 47 6.46 0.24 25.20
C LYS A 47 6.26 0.79 23.78
N TYR A 48 5.03 1.17 23.41
CA TYR A 48 4.69 1.57 22.03
C TYR A 48 4.20 3.01 21.95
N SER A 49 2.99 3.28 22.43
CA SER A 49 2.36 4.59 22.68
C SER A 49 0.84 4.42 22.82
N ALA A 50 0.16 5.45 23.33
CA ALA A 50 -1.30 5.50 23.37
C ALA A 50 -1.93 5.42 21.98
N ASP A 51 -1.37 6.12 20.99
CA ASP A 51 -1.92 6.10 19.62
C ASP A 51 -1.77 4.74 18.95
N ILE A 52 -0.62 4.07 19.13
CA ILE A 52 -0.40 2.74 18.57
C ILE A 52 -1.39 1.75 19.16
N LEU A 53 -1.61 1.77 20.49
CA LEU A 53 -2.59 0.92 21.13
C LEU A 53 -4.01 1.20 20.63
N ARG A 54 -4.43 2.48 20.62
CA ARG A 54 -5.77 2.90 20.15
C ARG A 54 -6.01 2.48 18.70
N PHE A 55 -5.06 2.76 17.81
CA PHE A 55 -5.20 2.44 16.38
C PHE A 55 -5.20 0.94 16.13
N THR A 56 -4.35 0.19 16.84
CA THR A 56 -4.32 -1.29 16.76
C THR A 56 -5.66 -1.90 17.15
N LEU A 57 -6.24 -1.43 18.26
CA LEU A 57 -7.56 -1.88 18.70
C LEU A 57 -8.65 -1.47 17.71
N ALA A 58 -8.65 -0.22 17.23
CA ALA A 58 -9.62 0.28 16.26
C ALA A 58 -9.64 -0.56 14.98
N ILE A 59 -8.49 -0.74 14.32
CA ILE A 59 -8.39 -1.55 13.09
C ILE A 59 -8.75 -3.02 13.34
N SER A 60 -8.41 -3.57 14.51
CA SER A 60 -8.64 -4.98 14.80
C SER A 60 -10.07 -5.29 15.26
N ALA A 61 -10.84 -4.29 15.69
CA ALA A 61 -12.18 -4.44 16.26
C ALA A 61 -13.28 -4.69 15.21
N ALA A 62 -13.02 -5.58 14.24
CA ALA A 62 -14.02 -5.99 13.27
C ALA A 62 -15.22 -6.67 13.99
N GLN A 63 -16.43 -6.25 13.65
CA GLN A 63 -17.65 -6.74 14.30
C GLN A 63 -17.75 -8.28 14.26
N GLY A 64 -18.18 -8.87 15.38
CA GLY A 64 -18.40 -10.31 15.50
C GLY A 64 -17.15 -11.18 15.65
N ARG A 65 -15.95 -10.59 15.73
CA ARG A 65 -14.69 -11.35 15.92
C ARG A 65 -13.88 -10.80 17.08
N ASP A 66 -13.40 -11.71 17.94
CA ASP A 66 -12.49 -11.36 19.03
C ASP A 66 -11.17 -10.77 18.54
N ILE A 67 -10.66 -9.78 19.28
CA ILE A 67 -9.43 -9.07 18.97
C ILE A 67 -8.27 -9.88 19.52
N ARG A 68 -7.50 -10.54 18.65
CA ARG A 68 -6.22 -11.14 19.05
C ARG A 68 -5.14 -10.07 19.09
N MET A 69 -4.66 -9.77 20.28
CA MET A 69 -3.59 -8.82 20.50
C MET A 69 -2.24 -9.52 20.34
N SER A 70 -1.37 -8.97 19.49
CA SER A 70 -0.01 -9.47 19.29
C SER A 70 0.97 -8.30 19.15
N ASP A 71 2.20 -8.52 19.60
CA ASP A 71 3.30 -7.55 19.44
C ASP A 71 3.54 -7.21 17.97
N GLU A 72 3.39 -8.18 17.07
CA GLU A 72 3.50 -7.96 15.62
C GLU A 72 2.51 -6.88 15.10
N LYS A 73 1.25 -6.90 15.57
CA LYS A 73 0.26 -5.88 15.17
C LYS A 73 0.61 -4.51 15.72
N LEU A 74 1.11 -4.44 16.96
CA LEU A 74 1.58 -3.19 17.56
C LEU A 74 2.79 -2.64 16.78
N GLU A 75 3.72 -3.49 16.37
CA GLU A 75 4.88 -3.12 15.57
C GLU A 75 4.50 -2.59 14.18
N LEU A 76 3.53 -3.22 13.51
CA LEU A 76 3.01 -2.72 12.24
C LEU A 76 2.42 -1.31 12.37
N ASN A 77 1.68 -1.05 13.44
CA ASN A 77 1.10 0.27 13.70
C ASN A 77 2.14 1.30 14.20
N ARG A 78 3.21 0.86 14.88
CA ARG A 78 4.39 1.70 15.13
C ARG A 78 5.10 2.09 13.84
N ASN A 79 5.20 1.19 12.87
CA ASN A 79 5.77 1.53 11.58
C ASN A 79 4.90 2.57 10.84
N PHE A 80 3.59 2.56 11.07
CA PHE A 80 2.68 3.56 10.52
C PHE A 80 2.91 4.94 11.14
N THR A 81 3.05 5.06 12.46
CA THR A 81 3.39 6.35 13.09
C THR A 81 4.71 6.91 12.55
N ASN A 82 5.73 6.04 12.39
CA ASN A 82 7.01 6.44 11.79
C ASN A 82 6.84 6.91 10.34
N LYS A 83 5.94 6.28 9.58
CA LYS A 83 5.63 6.68 8.20
C LYS A 83 5.01 8.08 8.15
N LEU A 84 4.10 8.40 9.08
CA LEU A 84 3.50 9.75 9.19
C LEU A 84 4.55 10.81 9.53
N TYR A 85 5.45 10.52 10.47
CA TYR A 85 6.55 11.43 10.82
C TYR A 85 7.47 11.68 9.62
N ASN A 86 7.86 10.63 8.91
CA ASN A 86 8.68 10.74 7.70
C ASN A 86 8.00 11.55 6.59
N ALA A 87 6.67 11.47 6.47
CA ALA A 87 5.90 12.29 5.53
C ALA A 87 6.03 13.78 5.88
N VAL A 88 5.84 14.15 7.15
CA VAL A 88 6.01 15.53 7.63
C VAL A 88 7.43 16.03 7.40
N LYS A 89 8.45 15.22 7.70
CA LYS A 89 9.84 15.61 7.44
C LYS A 89 10.12 15.83 5.95
N TYR A 90 9.62 14.97 5.07
CA TYR A 90 9.76 15.20 3.63
C TYR A 90 9.09 16.50 3.18
N LEU A 91 7.87 16.76 3.65
CA LEU A 91 7.14 17.99 3.34
C LEU A 91 7.93 19.22 3.82
N GLN A 92 8.36 19.22 5.09
CA GLN A 92 9.08 20.34 5.70
C GLN A 92 10.49 20.58 5.15
N MET A 93 11.12 19.57 4.55
CA MET A 93 12.36 19.77 3.80
C MET A 93 12.20 20.69 2.58
N ASN A 94 10.98 20.94 2.14
CA ASN A 94 10.69 21.76 0.96
C ASN A 94 9.94 23.05 1.31
N VAL A 95 9.14 23.06 2.38
CA VAL A 95 8.29 24.21 2.79
C VAL A 95 8.17 24.23 4.31
N ASP A 96 8.45 25.36 4.96
CA ASP A 96 8.47 25.43 6.43
C ASP A 96 7.09 25.20 7.08
N VAL A 97 6.05 25.82 6.52
CA VAL A 97 4.66 25.76 7.03
C VAL A 97 3.66 25.60 5.90
N PHE A 98 2.55 24.93 6.20
CA PHE A 98 1.54 24.56 5.22
C PHE A 98 0.18 25.22 5.51
N PRO A 99 -0.52 25.70 4.47
CA PRO A 99 -1.81 26.36 4.65
C PRO A 99 -2.91 25.36 4.99
N ASP A 100 -4.00 25.86 5.57
CA ASP A 100 -5.21 25.08 5.74
C ASP A 100 -6.05 25.04 4.46
N MET A 101 -6.69 23.90 4.20
CA MET A 101 -7.51 23.68 2.99
C MET A 101 -8.70 24.64 2.81
N ASN A 102 -9.11 25.36 3.86
CA ASN A 102 -10.19 26.34 3.78
C ASN A 102 -9.74 27.70 3.23
N SER A 103 -8.45 28.02 3.33
CA SER A 103 -7.86 29.27 2.86
C SER A 103 -6.96 29.08 1.63
N PHE A 104 -6.96 27.88 1.03
CA PHE A 104 -6.03 27.48 0.00
C PHE A 104 -6.73 26.93 -1.26
N CYS A 105 -6.24 27.32 -2.44
CA CYS A 105 -6.69 26.80 -3.72
C CYS A 105 -5.69 25.75 -4.21
N VAL A 106 -6.21 24.59 -4.61
CA VAL A 106 -5.40 23.49 -5.16
C VAL A 106 -5.49 23.54 -6.68
N GLU A 107 -4.35 23.78 -7.33
CA GLU A 107 -4.24 24.10 -8.75
C GLU A 107 -3.46 23.05 -9.54
N THR A 108 -2.39 22.48 -8.97
CA THR A 108 -1.56 21.51 -9.70
C THR A 108 -2.36 20.24 -10.03
N PRO A 109 -2.06 19.54 -11.14
CA PRO A 109 -2.71 18.27 -11.44
C PRO A 109 -2.55 17.25 -10.30
N LEU A 110 -1.36 17.15 -9.72
CA LEU A 110 -1.06 16.22 -8.64
C LEU A 110 -1.79 16.58 -7.35
N GLY A 111 -1.79 17.84 -6.94
CA GLY A 111 -2.54 18.24 -5.74
C GLY A 111 -4.05 18.08 -5.92
N LYS A 112 -4.60 18.38 -7.12
CA LYS A 112 -6.02 18.10 -7.43
C LYS A 112 -6.32 16.61 -7.32
N TYR A 113 -5.46 15.75 -7.87
CA TYR A 113 -5.58 14.31 -7.72
C TYR A 113 -5.56 13.89 -6.24
N MET A 114 -4.56 14.32 -5.46
CA MET A 114 -4.44 13.96 -4.04
C MET A 114 -5.60 14.49 -3.19
N LEU A 115 -6.13 15.68 -3.50
CA LEU A 115 -7.35 16.19 -2.89
C LEU A 115 -8.57 15.34 -3.23
N SER A 116 -8.65 14.81 -4.45
CA SER A 116 -9.70 13.86 -4.84
C SER A 116 -9.63 12.57 -4.01
N ARG A 117 -8.41 12.04 -3.82
CA ARG A 117 -8.18 10.87 -2.97
C ARG A 117 -8.53 11.12 -1.51
N LEU A 118 -8.19 12.29 -0.96
CA LEU A 118 -8.63 12.70 0.38
C LEU A 118 -10.16 12.79 0.47
N ASN A 119 -10.82 13.34 -0.54
CA ASN A 119 -12.28 13.46 -0.59
C ASN A 119 -12.96 12.08 -0.61
N PHE A 120 -12.36 11.10 -1.31
CA PHE A 120 -12.84 9.71 -1.28
C PHE A 120 -12.68 9.09 0.11
N ALA A 121 -11.49 9.21 0.72
CA ALA A 121 -11.26 8.75 2.09
C ALA A 121 -12.21 9.43 3.09
N THR A 122 -12.46 10.73 2.93
CA THR A 122 -13.43 11.50 3.75
C THR A 122 -14.83 10.91 3.64
N LYS A 123 -15.28 10.60 2.42
CA LYS A 123 -16.60 10.01 2.18
C LYS A 123 -16.74 8.66 2.90
N GLU A 124 -15.75 7.78 2.74
CA GLU A 124 -15.79 6.44 3.34
C GLU A 124 -15.67 6.48 4.86
N VAL A 125 -14.73 7.25 5.41
CA VAL A 125 -14.55 7.39 6.87
C VAL A 125 -15.84 7.89 7.51
N ARG A 126 -16.48 8.92 6.95
CA ARG A 126 -17.74 9.43 7.49
C ARG A 126 -18.85 8.38 7.46
N ALA A 127 -19.03 7.70 6.33
CA ALA A 127 -20.04 6.65 6.21
C ALA A 127 -19.80 5.52 7.23
N TYR A 128 -18.56 5.08 7.41
CA TYR A 128 -18.23 4.06 8.39
C TYR A 128 -18.39 4.53 9.84
N LEU A 129 -18.10 5.79 10.14
CA LEU A 129 -18.35 6.36 11.47
C LEU A 129 -19.85 6.44 11.78
N ASP A 130 -20.67 6.85 10.80
CA ASP A 130 -22.14 6.91 10.93
C ASP A 130 -22.75 5.51 11.15
N GLU A 131 -22.12 4.46 10.59
CA GLU A 131 -22.51 3.05 10.76
C GLU A 131 -21.85 2.34 11.95
N TYR A 132 -21.09 3.04 12.80
CA TYR A 132 -20.33 2.46 13.92
C TYR A 132 -19.31 1.37 13.47
N LYS A 133 -18.81 1.44 12.24
CA LYS A 133 -17.76 0.58 11.66
C LYS A 133 -16.38 1.20 11.81
N PHE A 134 -15.96 1.40 13.06
CA PHE A 134 -14.70 2.09 13.40
C PHE A 134 -13.45 1.41 12.83
N ASN A 135 -13.47 0.08 12.70
CA ASN A 135 -12.39 -0.69 12.09
C ASN A 135 -12.19 -0.35 10.62
N ASP A 136 -13.29 -0.22 9.87
CA ASP A 136 -13.25 0.08 8.44
C ASP A 136 -12.84 1.54 8.21
N ALA A 137 -13.34 2.47 9.04
CA ALA A 137 -12.89 3.86 9.03
C ALA A 137 -11.37 4.00 9.29
N ALA A 138 -10.84 3.30 10.30
CA ALA A 138 -9.41 3.31 10.60
C ALA A 138 -8.58 2.67 9.46
N LEU A 139 -9.09 1.60 8.83
CA LEU A 139 -8.44 0.95 7.70
C LEU A 139 -8.41 1.84 6.45
N VAL A 140 -9.46 2.62 6.19
CA VAL A 140 -9.47 3.62 5.12
C VAL A 140 -8.36 4.64 5.35
N MET A 141 -8.21 5.17 6.57
CA MET A 141 -7.14 6.11 6.88
C MET A 141 -5.75 5.51 6.73
N TYR A 142 -5.55 4.26 7.16
CA TYR A 142 -4.28 3.55 6.93
C TYR A 142 -3.97 3.44 5.44
N LYS A 143 -4.92 2.98 4.62
CA LYS A 143 -4.75 2.82 3.17
C LYS A 143 -4.45 4.16 2.50
N PHE A 144 -5.23 5.19 2.79
CA PHE A 144 -5.03 6.51 2.21
C PHE A 144 -3.67 7.08 2.59
N LEU A 145 -3.30 7.13 3.87
CA LEU A 145 -2.05 7.76 4.29
C LEU A 145 -0.81 6.94 3.88
N TRP A 146 -0.85 5.61 4.03
CA TRP A 146 0.29 4.76 3.71
C TRP A 146 0.44 4.52 2.21
N ASN A 147 -0.59 3.99 1.56
CA ASN A 147 -0.48 3.48 0.20
C ASN A 147 -0.66 4.58 -0.84
N GLU A 148 -1.61 5.49 -0.63
CA GLU A 148 -1.93 6.53 -1.61
C GLU A 148 -1.07 7.77 -1.38
N PHE A 149 -1.15 8.40 -0.21
CA PHE A 149 -0.42 9.63 0.08
C PHE A 149 1.09 9.40 0.11
N CYS A 150 1.58 8.49 0.96
CA CYS A 150 3.02 8.26 1.04
C CYS A 150 3.56 7.38 -0.09
N GLY A 151 2.79 6.39 -0.54
CA GLY A 151 3.22 5.45 -1.58
C GLY A 151 3.21 6.05 -2.99
N TRP A 152 2.30 6.99 -3.25
CA TRP A 152 2.16 7.63 -4.55
C TRP A 152 2.30 9.15 -4.48
N GLY A 153 1.52 9.85 -3.66
CA GLY A 153 1.53 11.32 -3.60
C GLY A 153 2.92 11.92 -3.39
N ILE A 154 3.60 11.55 -2.30
CA ILE A 154 4.97 11.97 -1.98
C ILE A 154 5.98 11.54 -3.06
N GLU A 155 5.80 10.36 -3.65
CA GLU A 155 6.74 9.89 -4.68
C GLU A 155 6.57 10.69 -5.98
N LEU A 156 5.34 10.96 -6.39
CA LEU A 156 4.98 11.75 -7.56
C LEU A 156 5.40 13.21 -7.40
N SER A 157 5.32 13.80 -6.19
CA SER A 157 5.77 15.18 -5.96
C SER A 157 7.27 15.38 -6.13
N LYS A 158 8.07 14.30 -6.17
CA LYS A 158 9.50 14.38 -6.56
C LYS A 158 9.71 14.70 -8.03
N ALA A 159 8.67 14.57 -8.86
CA ALA A 159 8.63 15.01 -10.26
C ALA A 159 7.86 16.34 -10.45
N ASP A 160 7.06 16.75 -9.47
CA ASP A 160 6.26 17.98 -9.47
C ASP A 160 6.39 18.70 -8.12
N LYS A 161 7.44 19.53 -7.99
CA LYS A 161 7.75 20.20 -6.73
C LYS A 161 6.73 21.26 -6.33
N ASP A 162 6.04 21.86 -7.30
CA ASP A 162 5.06 22.93 -7.05
C ASP A 162 3.83 22.38 -6.31
N SER A 163 3.53 21.08 -6.49
CA SER A 163 2.46 20.40 -5.77
C SER A 163 2.71 20.21 -4.26
N ILE A 164 3.94 20.39 -3.76
CA ILE A 164 4.30 20.01 -2.38
C ILE A 164 3.52 20.82 -1.34
N VAL A 165 3.31 22.12 -1.57
CA VAL A 165 2.48 22.96 -0.69
C VAL A 165 1.05 22.42 -0.62
N GLU A 166 0.50 22.01 -1.77
CA GLU A 166 -0.84 21.45 -1.86
C GLU A 166 -0.95 20.11 -1.14
N LEU A 167 0.07 19.24 -1.28
CA LEU A 167 0.14 17.96 -0.60
C LEU A 167 0.23 18.14 0.92
N GLY A 168 0.98 19.12 1.41
CA GLY A 168 1.02 19.39 2.85
C GLY A 168 -0.32 19.90 3.38
N ALA A 169 -1.04 20.74 2.63
CA ALA A 169 -2.42 21.12 2.98
C ALA A 169 -3.37 19.91 3.02
N VAL A 170 -3.27 19.01 2.03
CA VAL A 170 -4.02 17.74 2.00
C VAL A 170 -3.68 16.86 3.21
N PHE A 171 -2.39 16.76 3.58
CA PHE A 171 -1.96 15.96 4.72
C PHE A 171 -2.44 16.53 6.05
N LYS A 172 -2.38 17.86 6.24
CA LYS A 172 -2.95 18.55 7.40
C LYS A 172 -4.44 18.24 7.56
N GLU A 173 -5.20 18.29 6.47
CA GLU A 173 -6.63 17.97 6.50
C GLU A 173 -6.86 16.48 6.82
N ALA A 174 -5.99 15.58 6.36
CA ALA A 174 -6.04 14.16 6.70
C ALA A 174 -5.76 13.87 8.18
N MET A 175 -4.95 14.69 8.87
CA MET A 175 -4.76 14.56 10.32
C MET A 175 -6.08 14.72 11.08
N LYS A 176 -6.98 15.60 10.62
CA LYS A 176 -8.31 15.77 11.21
C LYS A 176 -9.16 14.51 11.11
N LEU A 177 -9.06 13.77 9.99
CA LEU A 177 -9.75 12.49 9.81
C LEU A 177 -9.16 11.37 10.68
N LEU A 178 -7.83 11.36 10.88
CA LEU A 178 -7.13 10.35 11.66
C LEU A 178 -7.25 10.59 13.18
N HIS A 179 -7.47 11.84 13.59
CA HIS A 179 -7.46 12.28 14.98
C HIS A 179 -8.34 11.46 15.96
N PRO A 180 -9.58 11.05 15.61
CA PRO A 180 -10.39 10.20 16.49
C PRO A 180 -9.70 8.90 16.91
N PHE A 181 -8.81 8.39 16.07
CA PHE A 181 -8.07 7.15 16.32
C PHE A 181 -6.70 7.39 16.96
N MET A 182 -5.97 8.42 16.52
CA MET A 182 -4.59 8.70 16.95
C MET A 182 -4.41 10.15 17.39
N PRO A 183 -5.00 10.56 18.53
CA PRO A 183 -5.09 11.97 18.90
C PRO A 183 -3.73 12.64 19.14
N PHE A 184 -2.76 11.97 19.76
CA PHE A 184 -1.53 12.65 20.20
C PHE A 184 -0.60 13.00 19.03
N ILE A 185 -0.34 12.03 18.15
CA ILE A 185 0.51 12.23 16.99
C ILE A 185 -0.14 13.16 15.97
N THR A 186 -1.45 13.07 15.75
CA THR A 186 -2.12 13.96 14.79
C THR A 186 -2.14 15.40 15.27
N GLU A 187 -2.32 15.65 16.57
CA GLU A 187 -2.16 16.98 17.19
C GLU A 187 -0.76 17.52 16.94
N HIS A 188 0.26 16.73 17.31
CA HIS A 188 1.66 17.12 17.17
C HIS A 188 2.03 17.45 15.72
N LEU A 189 1.72 16.56 14.78
CA LEU A 189 2.04 16.74 13.37
C LEU A 189 1.26 17.91 12.74
N TYR A 190 0.01 18.13 13.16
CA TYR A 190 -0.78 19.26 12.66
C TYR A 190 -0.16 20.60 13.06
N HIS A 191 0.25 20.73 14.33
CA HIS A 191 0.92 21.93 14.83
C HIS A 191 2.30 22.13 14.20
N GLU A 192 3.09 21.06 14.07
CA GLU A 192 4.39 21.06 13.38
C GLU A 192 4.25 21.57 11.94
N LEU A 193 3.28 21.07 11.17
CA LEU A 193 3.01 21.55 9.80
C LEU A 193 2.43 22.97 9.74
N SER A 194 1.84 23.45 10.83
CA SER A 194 1.26 24.79 10.90
C SER A 194 2.26 25.85 11.41
N GLY A 195 3.42 25.42 11.92
CA GLY A 195 4.35 26.30 12.61
C GLY A 195 3.78 26.88 13.91
N THR A 196 2.94 26.10 14.59
CA THR A 196 2.29 26.48 15.87
C THR A 196 2.56 25.40 16.92
N SER A 197 2.04 25.59 18.12
CA SER A 197 2.03 24.67 19.25
C SER A 197 0.62 24.57 19.85
N LEU A 198 0.44 23.70 20.83
CA LEU A 198 -0.85 23.56 21.52
C LEU A 198 -1.16 24.78 22.40
N GLU A 199 -0.13 25.50 22.84
CA GLU A 199 -0.23 26.68 23.70
C GLU A 199 -0.65 27.95 22.96
N ASP A 200 -0.33 28.06 21.66
CA ASP A 200 -0.57 29.26 20.84
C ASP A 200 -1.46 29.00 19.60
N GLY A 201 -1.79 27.75 19.30
CA GLY A 201 -2.70 27.34 18.24
C GLY A 201 -4.02 26.77 18.74
N GLU A 202 -5.01 26.67 17.84
CA GLU A 202 -6.26 25.97 18.14
C GLU A 202 -6.08 24.46 17.96
N SER A 203 -6.48 23.68 18.97
CA SER A 203 -6.35 22.23 18.94
C SER A 203 -7.15 21.62 17.78
N ILE A 204 -6.57 20.58 17.17
CA ILE A 204 -7.22 19.81 16.11
C ILE A 204 -8.57 19.21 16.57
N MET A 205 -8.74 18.96 17.88
CA MET A 205 -10.00 18.49 18.49
C MET A 205 -11.18 19.44 18.27
N LEU A 206 -10.90 20.73 18.12
CA LEU A 206 -11.92 21.77 17.93
C LEU A 206 -12.18 22.07 16.45
N MET A 207 -11.33 21.54 15.57
CA MET A 207 -11.43 21.77 14.13
C MET A 207 -12.67 21.09 13.54
N ARG A 208 -13.23 21.72 12.51
CA ARG A 208 -14.33 21.12 11.75
C ARG A 208 -13.87 19.82 11.10
N PHE A 209 -14.57 18.73 11.40
CA PHE A 209 -14.32 17.45 10.77
C PHE A 209 -14.54 17.53 9.24
N PRO A 210 -13.64 17.02 8.40
CA PRO A 210 -13.74 17.17 6.94
C PRO A 210 -15.05 16.62 6.37
N THR A 211 -15.59 17.29 5.35
CA THR A 211 -16.88 16.96 4.71
C THR A 211 -16.85 16.95 3.19
N LYS A 212 -15.76 17.41 2.56
CA LYS A 212 -15.69 17.51 1.09
C LYS A 212 -15.52 16.10 0.50
N THR A 213 -16.30 15.79 -0.53
CA THR A 213 -16.33 14.45 -1.17
C THR A 213 -16.32 14.52 -2.70
N LYS A 214 -15.88 15.64 -3.28
CA LYS A 214 -15.89 15.87 -4.72
C LYS A 214 -14.81 15.04 -5.41
N GLN A 215 -15.21 14.16 -6.32
CA GLN A 215 -14.31 13.50 -7.26
C GLN A 215 -13.85 14.48 -8.35
N ARG A 216 -12.66 14.24 -8.88
CA ARG A 216 -11.99 15.12 -9.83
C ARG A 216 -11.46 14.33 -11.02
N PRO A 217 -11.50 14.91 -12.23
CA PRO A 217 -11.12 14.21 -13.46
C PRO A 217 -9.66 13.78 -13.51
N GLU A 218 -8.78 14.40 -12.72
CA GLU A 218 -7.35 14.09 -12.65
C GLU A 218 -7.08 12.63 -12.19
N GLU A 219 -8.03 11.98 -11.49
CA GLU A 219 -7.91 10.57 -11.11
C GLU A 219 -7.65 9.66 -12.31
N ALA A 220 -8.39 9.84 -13.41
CA ALA A 220 -8.22 9.00 -14.60
C ALA A 220 -6.80 9.11 -15.19
N THR A 221 -6.22 10.33 -15.21
CA THR A 221 -4.87 10.51 -15.75
C THR A 221 -3.81 9.92 -14.83
N PHE A 222 -3.93 10.10 -13.51
CA PHE A 222 -2.97 9.53 -12.56
C PHE A 222 -3.06 8.00 -12.47
N GLU A 223 -4.24 7.41 -12.68
CA GLU A 223 -4.37 5.95 -12.84
C GLU A 223 -3.49 5.44 -13.99
N ILE A 224 -3.52 6.10 -15.15
CA ILE A 224 -2.70 5.71 -16.30
C ILE A 224 -1.20 5.93 -16.01
N ILE A 225 -0.82 7.02 -15.35
CA ILE A 225 0.56 7.29 -14.93
C ILE A 225 1.07 6.16 -14.03
N MET A 226 0.29 5.80 -13.00
CA MET A 226 0.66 4.75 -12.04
C MET A 226 0.76 3.39 -12.72
N ASP A 227 -0.19 3.08 -13.61
CA ASP A 227 -0.21 1.83 -14.37
C ASP A 227 1.03 1.69 -15.26
N ALA A 228 1.39 2.75 -16.00
CA ALA A 228 2.61 2.80 -16.81
C ALA A 228 3.89 2.63 -15.97
N ILE A 229 3.97 3.29 -14.81
CA ILE A 229 5.11 3.16 -13.89
C ILE A 229 5.25 1.72 -13.39
N VAL A 230 4.14 1.10 -12.95
CA VAL A 230 4.15 -0.28 -12.46
C VAL A 230 4.51 -1.24 -13.59
N SER A 231 3.93 -1.06 -14.78
CA SER A 231 4.20 -1.87 -15.96
C SER A 231 5.68 -1.83 -16.36
N ILE A 232 6.29 -0.63 -16.45
CA ILE A 232 7.74 -0.51 -16.70
C ILE A 232 8.55 -1.18 -15.58
N ARG A 233 8.17 -1.00 -14.31
CA ARG A 233 8.88 -1.64 -13.19
C ARG A 233 8.81 -3.16 -13.26
N ARG A 234 7.67 -3.74 -13.66
CA ARG A 234 7.53 -5.20 -13.90
C ARG A 234 8.38 -5.65 -15.07
N ALA A 235 8.34 -4.95 -16.20
CA ALA A 235 9.20 -5.23 -17.35
C ALA A 235 10.70 -5.20 -16.98
N LYS A 236 11.13 -4.26 -16.13
CA LYS A 236 12.51 -4.21 -15.62
C LYS A 236 12.89 -5.40 -14.74
N VAL A 237 11.95 -5.97 -14.00
CA VAL A 237 12.19 -7.19 -13.23
C VAL A 237 12.44 -8.38 -14.16
N LEU A 238 11.75 -8.46 -15.30
CA LEU A 238 11.94 -9.52 -16.29
C LEU A 238 13.35 -9.53 -16.90
N VAL A 239 14.00 -8.36 -16.97
CA VAL A 239 15.40 -8.21 -17.45
C VAL A 239 16.43 -8.07 -16.33
N ASP A 240 16.08 -8.42 -15.09
CA ASP A 240 16.93 -8.33 -13.89
C ASP A 240 17.48 -6.92 -13.55
N LEU A 241 16.84 -5.88 -14.08
CA LEU A 241 17.20 -4.49 -13.82
C LEU A 241 16.39 -3.86 -12.68
N ALA A 242 15.29 -4.49 -12.23
CA ALA A 242 14.49 -4.10 -11.06
C ALA A 242 14.46 -2.57 -10.78
N ASN A 243 15.24 -2.10 -9.80
CA ASN A 243 15.29 -0.70 -9.36
C ASN A 243 16.41 0.15 -10.00
N GLN A 244 17.19 -0.40 -10.92
CA GLN A 244 18.26 0.27 -11.66
C GLN A 244 17.69 1.28 -12.67
N LYS A 245 18.46 2.29 -13.05
CA LYS A 245 18.04 3.24 -14.09
C LYS A 245 18.27 2.62 -15.48
N ILE A 246 17.32 2.77 -16.39
CA ILE A 246 17.45 2.32 -17.79
C ILE A 246 17.46 3.52 -18.75
N GLU A 247 18.02 3.33 -19.93
CA GLU A 247 18.13 4.40 -20.95
C GLU A 247 16.77 4.75 -21.53
N LYS A 248 16.07 3.77 -22.13
CA LYS A 248 14.84 4.01 -22.89
C LYS A 248 13.73 3.06 -22.50
N ALA A 249 12.50 3.55 -22.52
CA ALA A 249 11.28 2.75 -22.47
C ALA A 249 10.21 3.37 -23.39
N PHE A 250 9.35 2.52 -23.92
CA PHE A 250 8.22 2.94 -24.73
C PHE A 250 6.93 2.59 -24.02
N VAL A 251 5.93 3.46 -24.15
CA VAL A 251 4.61 3.28 -23.55
C VAL A 251 3.57 3.43 -24.64
N LYS A 252 2.78 2.39 -24.86
CA LYS A 252 1.62 2.42 -25.74
C LYS A 252 0.35 2.56 -24.92
N ILE A 253 -0.38 3.63 -25.18
CA ILE A 253 -1.70 3.93 -24.61
C ILE A 253 -2.53 4.51 -25.74
N ASP A 254 -3.74 3.98 -25.91
CA ASP A 254 -4.66 4.44 -26.94
C ASP A 254 -5.32 5.78 -26.52
N ASP A 255 -5.67 6.61 -27.50
CA ASP A 255 -6.47 7.84 -27.35
C ASP A 255 -5.92 8.92 -26.37
N LEU A 256 -4.59 9.09 -26.28
CA LEU A 256 -3.99 10.22 -25.55
C LEU A 256 -3.69 11.43 -26.44
N SER A 257 -4.13 12.60 -25.99
CA SER A 257 -3.70 13.89 -26.55
C SER A 257 -2.23 14.19 -26.21
N ASP A 258 -1.57 15.01 -27.03
CA ASP A 258 -0.16 15.38 -26.80
C ASP A 258 0.02 16.14 -25.47
N ALA A 259 -0.94 16.98 -25.07
CA ALA A 259 -0.92 17.66 -23.78
C ALA A 259 -0.96 16.69 -22.59
N GLN A 260 -1.70 15.58 -22.69
CA GLN A 260 -1.70 14.54 -21.65
C GLN A 260 -0.36 13.82 -21.60
N LYS A 261 0.19 13.44 -22.76
CA LYS A 261 1.51 12.80 -22.86
C LYS A 261 2.58 13.66 -22.18
N GLU A 262 2.64 14.95 -22.53
CA GLU A 262 3.59 15.90 -21.93
C GLU A 262 3.46 16.01 -20.41
N MET A 263 2.22 16.06 -19.90
CA MET A 263 1.98 16.12 -18.45
C MET A 263 2.41 14.84 -17.72
N MET A 264 2.24 13.68 -18.34
CA MET A 264 2.53 12.37 -17.74
C MET A 264 4.04 12.05 -17.70
N LEU A 265 4.81 12.50 -18.70
CA LEU A 265 6.22 12.14 -18.89
C LEU A 265 7.10 12.34 -17.63
N PRO A 266 7.09 13.50 -16.95
CA PRO A 266 7.96 13.73 -15.80
C PRO A 266 7.75 12.70 -14.69
N PHE A 267 6.50 12.32 -14.42
CA PHE A 267 6.16 11.33 -13.41
C PHE A 267 6.68 9.94 -13.80
N ILE A 268 6.41 9.51 -15.04
CA ILE A 268 6.81 8.17 -15.52
C ILE A 268 8.34 8.05 -15.53
N ILE A 269 9.05 9.01 -16.14
CA ILE A 269 10.52 9.03 -16.24
C ILE A 269 11.15 8.91 -14.85
N LYS A 270 10.70 9.75 -13.90
CA LYS A 270 11.27 9.82 -12.55
C LYS A 270 11.02 8.54 -11.76
N LEU A 271 9.77 8.07 -11.70
CA LEU A 271 9.38 6.96 -10.81
C LEU A 271 9.69 5.59 -11.42
N ALA A 272 9.63 5.43 -12.73
CA ALA A 272 10.07 4.20 -13.40
C ALA A 272 11.61 4.09 -13.51
N LYS A 273 12.32 5.21 -13.27
CA LYS A 273 13.77 5.34 -13.40
C LYS A 273 14.24 5.04 -14.82
N VAL A 274 13.71 5.81 -15.75
CA VAL A 274 14.06 5.75 -17.18
C VAL A 274 14.70 7.10 -17.55
N THR A 275 15.66 7.13 -18.47
CA THR A 275 16.21 8.41 -18.96
C THR A 275 15.27 9.05 -19.99
N GLU A 276 14.73 8.26 -20.92
CA GLU A 276 13.83 8.71 -21.98
C GLU A 276 12.60 7.78 -22.07
N VAL A 277 11.40 8.35 -22.03
CA VAL A 277 10.15 7.63 -22.28
C VAL A 277 9.50 8.19 -23.54
N THR A 278 9.14 7.30 -24.47
CA THR A 278 8.48 7.67 -25.72
C THR A 278 7.13 7.00 -25.82
N PHE A 279 6.09 7.76 -26.11
CA PHE A 279 4.78 7.18 -26.43
C PHE A 279 4.76 6.63 -27.85
N THR A 280 4.17 5.46 -28.05
CA THR A 280 4.11 4.78 -29.35
C THR A 280 2.74 4.17 -29.60
N ASP A 281 2.33 4.12 -30.87
CA ASP A 281 1.08 3.49 -31.30
C ASP A 281 1.30 2.02 -31.74
N THR A 282 2.56 1.62 -31.93
CA THR A 282 2.96 0.33 -32.49
C THR A 282 3.82 -0.46 -31.52
N LYS A 283 3.85 -1.79 -31.67
CA LYS A 283 4.77 -2.64 -30.91
C LYS A 283 6.21 -2.33 -31.27
N VAL A 284 7.08 -2.30 -30.26
CA VAL A 284 8.52 -2.11 -30.45
C VAL A 284 9.17 -3.49 -30.70
N PRO A 285 9.87 -3.70 -31.83
CA PRO A 285 10.60 -4.95 -32.08
C PRO A 285 11.78 -5.09 -31.11
N ASN A 286 12.22 -6.33 -30.84
CA ASN A 286 13.35 -6.62 -29.94
C ASN A 286 13.23 -5.89 -28.59
N ALA A 287 12.11 -6.11 -27.92
CA ALA A 287 11.83 -5.49 -26.63
C ALA A 287 11.16 -6.48 -25.69
N VAL A 288 11.48 -6.37 -24.40
CA VAL A 288 10.69 -7.00 -23.35
C VAL A 288 9.46 -6.14 -23.10
N SER A 289 8.29 -6.76 -23.19
CA SER A 289 7.03 -6.07 -22.97
C SER A 289 6.33 -6.53 -21.69
N ASP A 290 5.50 -5.63 -21.15
CA ASP A 290 4.54 -5.92 -20.09
C ASP A 290 3.21 -5.27 -20.49
N ILE A 291 2.10 -5.98 -20.28
CA ILE A 291 0.75 -5.52 -20.56
C ILE A 291 0.06 -5.30 -19.22
N SER A 292 -0.50 -4.12 -19.04
CA SER A 292 -1.28 -3.73 -17.88
C SER A 292 -2.67 -3.25 -18.30
N ASP A 293 -3.50 -2.88 -17.34
CA ASP A 293 -4.92 -2.58 -17.59
C ASP A 293 -5.14 -1.38 -18.52
N LYS A 294 -4.21 -0.40 -18.51
CA LYS A 294 -4.32 0.86 -19.26
C LYS A 294 -3.22 1.05 -20.31
N CYS A 295 -2.19 0.22 -20.31
CA CYS A 295 -1.03 0.42 -21.19
C CYS A 295 -0.30 -0.89 -21.54
N GLU A 296 0.43 -0.85 -22.65
CA GLU A 296 1.48 -1.82 -22.99
C GLU A 296 2.83 -1.09 -22.95
N THR A 297 3.80 -1.63 -22.21
CA THR A 297 5.12 -1.00 -22.07
C THR A 297 6.19 -1.87 -22.66
N PHE A 298 7.21 -1.26 -23.27
CA PHE A 298 8.30 -1.96 -23.94
C PHE A 298 9.66 -1.42 -23.48
N ILE A 299 10.58 -2.33 -23.25
CA ILE A 299 11.97 -2.02 -22.93
C ILE A 299 12.86 -2.65 -24.01
N PRO A 300 13.52 -1.86 -24.88
CA PRO A 300 14.36 -2.39 -25.94
C PRO A 300 15.53 -3.20 -25.40
N THR A 301 15.69 -4.42 -25.89
CA THR A 301 16.79 -5.31 -25.48
C THR A 301 18.13 -4.84 -26.00
N ASP A 302 18.15 -4.11 -27.12
CA ASP A 302 19.36 -3.61 -27.78
C ASP A 302 20.18 -2.66 -26.88
N SER A 303 19.52 -2.06 -25.88
CA SER A 303 20.11 -1.07 -24.95
C SER A 303 20.44 -1.64 -23.56
N ILE A 304 20.27 -2.96 -23.36
CA ILE A 304 20.37 -3.61 -22.05
C ILE A 304 21.36 -4.76 -22.08
N ASP A 305 22.17 -4.84 -21.02
CA ASP A 305 22.97 -6.03 -20.75
C ASP A 305 22.10 -7.18 -20.23
N LEU A 306 21.73 -8.09 -21.14
CA LEU A 306 20.98 -9.30 -20.83
C LEU A 306 21.85 -10.42 -20.24
N SER A 307 23.17 -10.25 -20.13
CA SER A 307 24.07 -11.31 -19.66
C SER A 307 23.72 -11.79 -18.26
N SER A 308 23.29 -10.88 -17.39
CA SER A 308 22.91 -11.17 -16.00
C SER A 308 21.66 -12.06 -15.91
N ILE A 309 20.60 -11.72 -16.65
CA ILE A 309 19.36 -12.49 -16.70
C ILE A 309 19.57 -13.82 -17.41
N ILE A 310 20.34 -13.86 -18.50
CA ILE A 310 20.68 -15.09 -19.21
C ILE A 310 21.44 -16.03 -18.26
N ALA A 311 22.46 -15.56 -17.54
CA ALA A 311 23.20 -16.37 -16.58
C ALA A 311 22.33 -16.88 -15.42
N LYS A 312 21.38 -16.07 -14.93
CA LYS A 312 20.40 -16.50 -13.91
C LYS A 312 19.49 -17.60 -14.42
N LEU A 313 18.93 -17.43 -15.63
CA LEU A 313 18.04 -18.39 -16.26
C LEU A 313 18.78 -19.70 -16.61
N GLU A 314 20.02 -19.62 -17.10
CA GLU A 314 20.87 -20.79 -17.35
C GLU A 314 21.17 -21.54 -16.04
N LYS A 315 21.50 -20.84 -14.95
CA LYS A 315 21.68 -21.45 -13.63
C LYS A 315 20.39 -22.06 -13.06
N GLN A 316 19.24 -21.46 -13.36
CA GLN A 316 17.94 -22.00 -12.98
C GLN A 316 17.60 -23.26 -13.78
N ASP A 317 17.86 -23.26 -15.09
CA ASP A 317 17.72 -24.45 -15.94
C ASP A 317 18.64 -25.57 -15.46
N GLU A 318 19.92 -25.30 -15.16
CA GLU A 318 20.84 -26.31 -14.59
C GLU A 318 20.32 -26.93 -13.28
N LYS A 319 19.73 -26.12 -12.39
CA LYS A 319 19.14 -26.62 -11.14
C LYS A 319 17.92 -27.50 -11.41
N LEU A 320 17.03 -27.06 -12.29
CA LEU A 320 15.84 -27.81 -12.68
C LEU A 320 16.23 -29.11 -13.41
N GLN A 321 17.25 -29.09 -14.27
CA GLN A 321 17.81 -30.28 -14.90
C GLN A 321 18.31 -31.30 -13.85
N LYS A 322 19.05 -30.85 -12.83
CA LYS A 322 19.53 -31.72 -11.75
C LYS A 322 18.37 -32.28 -10.91
N GLU A 323 17.35 -31.48 -10.64
CA GLU A 323 16.15 -31.90 -9.89
C GLU A 323 15.33 -32.92 -10.68
N ILE A 324 15.02 -32.64 -11.96
CA ILE A 324 14.35 -33.56 -12.89
C ILE A 324 15.15 -34.86 -13.02
N GLY A 325 16.47 -34.77 -13.17
CA GLY A 325 17.35 -35.94 -13.24
C GLY A 325 17.28 -36.82 -11.99
N LYS A 326 17.23 -36.22 -10.79
CA LYS A 326 17.04 -36.95 -9.52
C LYS A 326 15.66 -37.60 -9.44
N LEU A 327 14.60 -36.87 -9.77
CA LEU A 327 13.22 -37.37 -9.72
C LEU A 327 12.99 -38.50 -10.73
N ASN A 328 13.46 -38.35 -11.97
CA ASN A 328 13.44 -39.41 -12.98
C ASN A 328 14.28 -40.61 -12.57
N GLY A 329 15.46 -40.40 -11.98
CA GLY A 329 16.29 -41.49 -11.47
C GLY A 329 15.62 -42.31 -10.37
N MET A 330 14.87 -41.64 -9.46
CA MET A 330 14.10 -42.33 -8.42
C MET A 330 12.88 -43.06 -9.01
N LEU A 331 12.13 -42.40 -9.91
CA LEU A 331 10.91 -42.94 -10.50
C LEU A 331 11.15 -44.03 -11.56
N ASN A 332 12.35 -44.11 -12.16
CA ASN A 332 12.76 -45.20 -13.06
C ASN A 332 13.42 -46.37 -12.33
N ASN A 333 13.71 -46.25 -11.03
CA ASN A 333 14.27 -47.36 -10.25
C ASN A 333 13.17 -48.34 -9.85
N GLU A 334 13.13 -49.50 -10.52
CA GLU A 334 12.11 -50.55 -10.29
C GLU A 334 12.01 -50.97 -8.81
N ARG A 335 13.13 -51.01 -8.08
CA ARG A 335 13.12 -51.33 -6.63
C ARG A 335 12.49 -50.22 -5.79
N PHE A 336 12.62 -48.96 -6.19
CA PHE A 336 11.99 -47.85 -5.49
C PHE A 336 10.49 -47.81 -5.79
N VAL A 337 10.09 -47.96 -7.05
CA VAL A 337 8.69 -47.98 -7.46
C VAL A 337 7.93 -49.15 -6.83
N ALA A 338 8.56 -50.33 -6.72
CA ALA A 338 7.93 -51.49 -6.12
C ALA A 338 7.76 -51.43 -4.59
N ASN A 339 8.58 -50.63 -3.89
CA ASN A 339 8.63 -50.61 -2.42
C ASN A 339 8.17 -49.29 -1.79
N ALA A 340 8.02 -48.20 -2.57
CA ALA A 340 7.62 -46.91 -2.06
C ALA A 340 6.09 -46.83 -1.84
N PRO A 341 5.63 -46.18 -0.75
CA PRO A 341 4.22 -45.87 -0.55
C PRO A 341 3.58 -45.07 -1.70
N GLU A 342 2.30 -45.28 -1.95
CA GLU A 342 1.57 -44.68 -3.07
C GLU A 342 1.48 -43.15 -2.99
N ASP A 343 1.36 -42.59 -1.77
CA ASP A 343 1.38 -41.16 -1.48
C ASP A 343 2.75 -40.53 -1.81
N VAL A 344 3.84 -41.27 -1.54
CA VAL A 344 5.21 -40.84 -1.87
C VAL A 344 5.44 -40.87 -3.38
N LEU A 345 4.93 -41.89 -4.08
CA LEU A 345 5.01 -41.97 -5.55
C LEU A 345 4.21 -40.86 -6.23
N ALA A 346 2.99 -40.59 -5.75
CA ALA A 346 2.14 -39.51 -6.25
C ALA A 346 2.79 -38.14 -6.05
N LYS A 347 3.34 -37.88 -4.85
CA LYS A 347 4.05 -36.63 -4.54
C LYS A 347 5.26 -36.41 -5.45
N ASN A 348 6.09 -37.44 -5.66
CA ASN A 348 7.28 -37.33 -6.52
C ASN A 348 6.92 -37.13 -8.01
N ARG A 349 5.84 -37.77 -8.49
CA ARG A 349 5.30 -37.51 -9.85
C ARG A 349 4.79 -36.07 -10.00
N GLY A 350 4.10 -35.54 -9.00
CA GLY A 350 3.66 -34.15 -8.98
C GLY A 350 4.83 -33.16 -9.01
N LEU A 351 5.83 -33.38 -8.16
CA LEU A 351 7.07 -32.57 -8.15
C LEU A 351 7.81 -32.61 -9.48
N LEU A 352 7.85 -33.77 -10.15
CA LEU A 352 8.46 -33.91 -11.48
C LEU A 352 7.71 -33.08 -12.52
N ALA A 353 6.38 -33.21 -12.60
CA ALA A 353 5.57 -32.45 -13.53
C ALA A 353 5.70 -30.93 -13.31
N ASP A 354 5.73 -30.49 -12.05
CA ASP A 354 5.94 -29.08 -11.70
C ASP A 354 7.33 -28.58 -12.11
N ALA A 355 8.37 -29.39 -11.90
CA ALA A 355 9.74 -29.05 -12.28
C ALA A 355 9.91 -28.98 -13.80
N GLU A 356 9.32 -29.91 -14.55
CA GLU A 356 9.31 -29.92 -16.02
C GLU A 356 8.56 -28.71 -16.58
N ALA A 357 7.37 -28.42 -16.07
CA ALA A 357 6.58 -27.25 -16.48
C ALA A 357 7.32 -25.93 -16.20
N LYS A 358 8.01 -25.82 -15.06
CA LYS A 358 8.87 -24.67 -14.75
C LYS A 358 10.05 -24.56 -15.71
N ARG A 359 10.69 -25.69 -16.06
CA ARG A 359 11.84 -25.70 -16.96
C ARG A 359 11.47 -25.28 -18.38
N VAL A 360 10.32 -25.72 -18.89
CA VAL A 360 9.80 -25.28 -20.20
C VAL A 360 9.71 -23.76 -20.25
N LYS A 361 9.10 -23.13 -19.23
CA LYS A 361 9.00 -21.66 -19.15
C LYS A 361 10.35 -20.95 -19.12
N VAL A 362 11.33 -21.51 -18.39
CA VAL A 362 12.70 -20.96 -18.35
C VAL A 362 13.38 -21.04 -19.72
N LEU A 363 13.20 -22.14 -20.45
CA LEU A 363 13.76 -22.32 -21.79
C LEU A 363 13.09 -21.41 -22.83
N GLU A 364 11.78 -21.21 -22.76
CA GLU A 364 11.05 -20.25 -23.59
C GLU A 364 11.58 -18.83 -23.36
N GLN A 365 11.78 -18.43 -22.10
CA GLN A 365 12.37 -17.14 -21.75
C GLN A 365 13.81 -17.00 -22.28
N LEU A 366 14.66 -18.01 -22.10
CA LEU A 366 16.02 -18.01 -22.65
C LEU A 366 16.05 -17.85 -24.17
N THR A 367 15.11 -18.49 -24.87
CA THR A 367 15.00 -18.42 -26.33
C THR A 367 14.51 -17.04 -26.78
N SER A 368 13.67 -16.37 -25.99
CA SER A 368 13.19 -15.02 -26.31
C SER A 368 14.22 -13.91 -26.07
N LEU A 369 15.27 -14.19 -25.29
CA LEU A 369 16.33 -13.24 -24.90
C LEU A 369 17.63 -13.41 -25.68
N LYS A 370 17.78 -14.50 -26.45
CA LYS A 370 18.91 -14.79 -27.34
C LYS A 370 18.50 -14.51 -28.78
#